data_AF-A0A9X3XCA9-F1
#
_entry.id   AF-A0A9X3XCA9-F1
#
_cell.length_a   1.000
_cell.length_b   1.000
_cell.length_c   1.000
_cell.angle_alpha   90.00
_cell.angle_beta   90.00
_cell.angle_gamma   90.00
#
_symmetry.space_group_name_H-M   'P 1'
#
loop_
_entity.id
_entity.type
_entity.pdbx_description
1 polymer ?
#
loop_
_entity_poly.entity_id
_entity_poly.type
_entity_poly.pdbx_seq_one_letter_code
_entity_poly.pdbx_strand_id
1 'polypeptide(L)'
;MLTESEVHRLLNDLCVRLGFCLPPNKWRTLEQNPPNDVRLFTDAVFLAEGLDPATADRRLYRQVRDLVAAAFERSGCRTHGA
;
A
#
# COMPACT_ATOMS: atom_id res chain seq x y z
N MET A 1 6.35 -10.28 3.22
CA MET A 1 5.17 -10.15 2.33
C MET A 1 3.96 -9.84 3.21
N LEU A 2 3.06 -8.96 2.77
CA LEU A 2 1.87 -8.61 3.54
C LEU A 2 0.79 -9.69 3.35
N THR A 3 0.07 -10.01 4.43
CA THR A 3 -1.16 -10.82 4.41
C THR A 3 -2.35 -9.99 3.94
N GLU A 4 -3.45 -10.64 3.50
CA GLU A 4 -4.68 -9.96 3.08
C GLU A 4 -5.19 -8.96 4.14
N SER A 5 -5.19 -9.35 5.42
CA SER A 5 -5.61 -8.47 6.52
C SER A 5 -4.67 -7.27 6.74
N GLU A 6 -3.37 -7.43 6.48
CA GLU A 6 -2.40 -6.33 6.56
C GLU A 6 -2.54 -5.39 5.38
N VAL A 7 -2.78 -5.92 4.18
CA VAL A 7 -3.10 -5.14 2.99
C VAL A 7 -4.38 -4.35 3.22
N HIS A 8 -5.45 -4.97 3.71
CA HIS A 8 -6.72 -4.30 4.02
C HIS A 8 -6.51 -3.08 4.94
N ARG A 9 -5.75 -3.28 6.04
CA ARG A 9 -5.43 -2.19 6.97
C ARG A 9 -4.60 -1.09 6.32
N LEU A 10 -3.59 -1.45 5.53
CA LEU A 10 -2.76 -0.49 4.80
C LEU A 10 -3.59 0.34 3.82
N LEU A 11 -4.45 -0.30 3.02
CA LEU A 11 -5.31 0.39 2.07
C LEU A 11 -6.33 1.30 2.79
N ASN A 12 -6.83 0.90 3.97
CA ASN A 12 -7.68 1.74 4.79
C ASN A 12 -6.93 2.97 5.32
N ASP A 13 -5.70 2.79 5.82
CA ASP A 13 -4.86 3.91 6.25
C ASP A 13 -4.58 4.89 5.11
N LEU A 14 -4.32 4.38 3.90
CA LEU A 14 -4.10 5.18 2.70
C LEU A 14 -5.36 5.99 2.31
N CYS A 15 -6.54 5.37 2.33
CA CYS A 15 -7.81 6.03 2.06
C CYS A 15 -8.11 7.14 3.10
N VAL A 16 -8.04 6.83 4.39
CA VAL A 16 -8.41 7.78 5.45
C VAL A 16 -7.39 8.92 5.61
N ARG A 17 -6.09 8.63 5.48
CA ARG A 17 -5.04 9.62 5.76
C ARG A 17 -4.61 10.42 4.55
N LEU A 18 -4.61 9.80 3.36
CA LEU A 18 -4.08 10.40 2.14
C LEU A 18 -5.12 10.52 1.01
N GLY A 19 -6.34 10.00 1.22
CA GLY A 19 -7.42 10.08 0.23
C GLY A 19 -7.38 9.02 -0.87
N PHE A 20 -6.49 8.01 -0.77
CA PHE A 20 -6.36 6.92 -1.76
C PHE A 20 -7.44 5.85 -1.53
N CYS A 21 -8.68 6.21 -1.81
CA CYS A 21 -9.83 5.33 -1.66
C CYS A 21 -10.06 4.55 -2.95
N LEU A 22 -9.28 3.48 -3.11
CA LEU A 22 -9.25 2.68 -4.33
C LEU A 22 -10.64 2.11 -4.69
N PRO A 23 -10.95 1.97 -5.99
CA PRO A 23 -12.14 1.26 -6.45
C PRO A 23 -12.22 -0.18 -5.88
N PRO A 24 -13.41 -0.70 -5.53
CA PRO A 24 -13.54 -1.99 -4.84
C PRO A 24 -12.91 -3.19 -5.58
N ASN A 25 -12.90 -3.16 -6.91
CA ASN A 25 -12.25 -4.18 -7.73
C ASN A 25 -10.71 -4.12 -7.60
N LYS A 26 -10.12 -2.93 -7.63
CA LYS A 26 -8.68 -2.72 -7.48
C LYS A 26 -8.21 -3.03 -6.07
N TRP A 27 -9.01 -2.63 -5.07
CA TRP A 27 -8.79 -2.98 -3.68
C TRP A 27 -8.66 -4.50 -3.50
N ARG A 28 -9.65 -5.26 -3.98
CA ARG A 28 -9.64 -6.73 -3.90
C ARG A 28 -8.44 -7.35 -4.62
N THR A 29 -8.05 -6.80 -5.78
CA THR A 29 -6.86 -7.28 -6.50
C THR A 29 -5.59 -7.13 -5.68
N LEU A 30 -5.39 -5.98 -5.02
CA LEU A 30 -4.21 -5.73 -4.18
C LEU A 30 -4.22 -6.59 -2.92
N GLU A 31 -5.38 -6.86 -2.33
CA GLU A 31 -5.51 -7.79 -1.20
C GLU A 31 -5.11 -9.21 -1.59
N GLN A 32 -5.64 -9.72 -2.71
CA GLN A 32 -5.42 -11.10 -3.15
C GLN A 32 -4.02 -11.34 -3.72
N ASN A 33 -3.44 -10.33 -4.38
CA ASN A 33 -2.14 -10.43 -5.04
C ASN A 33 -1.27 -9.21 -4.68
N PRO A 34 -0.85 -9.08 -3.41
CA PRO A 34 -0.06 -7.94 -2.99
C PRO A 34 1.35 -8.00 -3.60
N PRO A 35 1.85 -6.90 -4.18
CA PRO A 35 3.25 -6.78 -4.52
C PRO A 35 4.14 -7.06 -3.31
N ASN A 36 5.28 -7.71 -3.53
CA ASN A 36 6.21 -8.13 -2.47
C ASN A 36 7.33 -7.11 -2.18
N ASP A 37 7.31 -5.96 -2.85
CA ASP A 37 8.26 -4.87 -2.71
C ASP A 37 7.53 -3.56 -2.42
N VAL A 38 8.13 -2.72 -1.57
CA VAL A 38 7.55 -1.45 -1.15
C VAL A 38 7.31 -0.53 -2.34
N ARG A 39 8.26 -0.44 -3.27
CA ARG A 39 8.16 0.47 -4.41
C ARG A 39 7.09 -0.03 -5.39
N LEU A 40 7.09 -1.32 -5.71
CA LEU A 40 6.06 -1.93 -6.57
C LEU A 40 4.66 -1.80 -5.97
N PHE A 41 4.52 -1.95 -4.65
CA PHE A 41 3.23 -1.76 -3.99
C PHE A 41 2.78 -0.30 -4.07
N THR A 42 3.69 0.64 -3.81
CA THR A 42 3.43 2.09 -3.93
C THR A 42 2.92 2.41 -5.34
N ASP A 43 3.64 1.97 -6.38
CA ASP A 43 3.25 2.20 -7.77
C ASP A 43 1.88 1.59 -8.09
N ALA A 44 1.60 0.37 -7.59
CA ALA A 44 0.32 -0.29 -7.79
C ALA A 44 -0.85 0.46 -7.13
N VAL A 45 -0.64 1.10 -5.97
CA VAL A 45 -1.64 1.95 -5.31
C VAL A 45 -1.95 3.19 -6.16
N PHE A 46 -0.92 3.86 -6.70
CA PHE A 46 -1.13 5.01 -7.59
C PHE A 46 -1.92 4.60 -8.84
N LEU A 47 -1.51 3.52 -9.50
CA LEU A 47 -2.20 3.01 -10.69
C LEU A 47 -3.64 2.56 -10.40
N ALA A 48 -3.89 2.01 -9.21
CA ALA A 48 -5.22 1.60 -8.77
C ALA A 48 -6.16 2.81 -8.52
N GLU A 49 -5.61 3.93 -8.04
CA GLU A 49 -6.33 5.20 -7.85
C GLU A 49 -6.56 5.93 -9.19
N GLY A 50 -5.89 5.50 -10.27
CA GLY A 50 -5.94 6.17 -11.58
C GLY A 50 -4.91 7.28 -11.74
N LEU A 51 -3.90 7.32 -10.88
CA LEU A 51 -2.76 8.24 -10.95
C LEU A 51 -1.54 7.55 -11.56
N ASP A 52 -0.68 8.34 -12.21
CA ASP A 52 0.60 7.85 -12.72
C ASP A 52 1.72 8.14 -11.70
N PRO A 53 2.39 7.10 -11.15
CA PRO A 53 3.47 7.28 -10.18
C PRO A 53 4.67 8.05 -10.74
N ALA A 54 4.89 8.06 -12.05
CA ALA A 54 6.01 8.79 -12.68
C ALA A 54 5.80 10.31 -12.69
N THR A 55 4.54 10.74 -12.73
CA THR A 55 4.15 12.17 -12.80
C THR A 55 3.49 12.68 -11.52
N ALA A 56 3.22 11.79 -10.56
CA ALA A 56 2.66 12.13 -9.26
C ALA A 56 3.52 13.14 -8.48
N ASP A 57 2.87 13.92 -7.62
CA ASP A 57 3.56 14.80 -6.68
C ASP A 57 4.54 13.99 -5.82
N ARG A 58 5.81 14.43 -5.81
CA ARG A 58 6.89 13.70 -5.14
C ARG A 58 6.70 13.60 -3.63
N ARG A 59 6.02 14.56 -3.01
CA ARG A 59 5.75 14.54 -1.56
C ARG A 59 4.65 13.53 -1.28
N LEU A 60 3.58 13.53 -2.06
CA LEU A 60 2.51 12.54 -1.95
C LEU A 60 3.03 11.12 -2.17
N TYR A 61 3.85 10.91 -3.21
CA TYR A 61 4.47 9.62 -3.48
C TYR A 61 5.30 9.12 -2.29
N ARG A 62 6.11 10.00 -1.68
CA ARG A 62 6.86 9.66 -0.48
C ARG A 62 5.95 9.28 0.69
N GLN A 63 4.87 10.02 0.93
CA GLN A 63 3.93 9.72 2.02
C GLN A 63 3.27 8.35 1.86
N VAL A 64 2.81 8.01 0.64
CA VAL A 64 2.27 6.67 0.36
C VAL A 64 3.33 5.61 0.60
N ARG A 65 4.54 5.80 0.03
CA ARG A 65 5.65 4.87 0.17
C ARG A 65 6.05 4.64 1.62
N ASP A 66 6.06 5.68 2.45
CA ASP A 66 6.43 5.57 3.86
C ASP A 66 5.40 4.76 4.66
N LEU A 67 4.10 4.88 4.33
CA LEU A 67 3.06 4.02 4.92
C LEU A 67 3.19 2.56 4.50
N VAL A 68 3.47 2.33 3.22
CA VAL A 68 3.74 0.99 2.69
C VAL A 68 4.96 0.39 3.37
N ALA A 69 6.08 1.11 3.43
CA ALA A 69 7.31 0.66 4.09
C ALA A 69 7.06 0.27 5.55
N ALA A 70 6.38 1.13 6.30
CA ALA A 70 6.03 0.85 7.69
C ALA A 70 5.13 -0.40 7.85
N ALA A 71 4.25 -0.69 6.88
CA ALA A 71 3.48 -1.93 6.89
C ALA A 71 4.37 -3.16 6.69
N PHE A 72 5.30 -3.11 5.74
CA PHE A 72 6.27 -4.19 5.49
C PHE A 72 7.19 -4.43 6.70
N GLU A 73 7.66 -3.38 7.35
CA GLU A 73 8.46 -3.48 8.58
C GLU A 73 7.67 -4.13 9.72
N ARG A 74 6.42 -3.72 9.93
CA ARG A 74 5.53 -4.34 10.93
C ARG A 74 5.29 -5.82 10.65
N SER A 75 5.08 -6.21 9.39
CA SER A 75 4.93 -7.61 8.99
C SER A 75 6.21 -8.42 9.15
N GLY A 76 7.37 -7.83 8.85
CA GLY A 76 8.68 -8.45 9.04
C GLY A 76 9.06 -8.62 10.52
N CYS A 77 8.65 -7.70 11.38
CA CYS A 77 8.87 -7.78 12.83
C CYS A 77 7.99 -8.85 13.51
N ARG A 78 6.88 -9.26 12.89
CA ARG A 78 5.95 -10.27 13.43
C ARG A 78 6.51 -11.71 13.46
N THR A 79 7.75 -11.98 13.03
CA THR A 79 8.33 -13.33 13.05
C THR A 79 9.12 -13.70 14.31
N HIS A 80 9.20 -12.87 15.36
CA HIS A 80 9.67 -13.31 16.69
C HIS A 80 8.84 -12.63 17.77
N GLY A 81 7.82 -13.33 18.25
CA GLY A 81 6.99 -12.91 19.38
C GLY A 81 6.48 -14.13 20.13
N ALA A 82 7.38 -14.70 20.95
CA ALA A 82 7.19 -15.59 22.10
C ALA A 82 6.31 -16.84 21.95
#